data_AF-A0A841C0U2-F1
#
_entry.id   AF-A0A841C0U2-F1
#
_cell.length_a   1.000
_cell.length_b   1.000
_cell.length_c   1.000
_cell.angle_alpha   90.00
_cell.angle_beta   90.00
_cell.angle_gamma   90.00
#
_symmetry.space_group_name_H-M   'P 1'
#
loop_
_entity.id
_entity.type
_entity.pdbx_description
1 polymer ?
#
loop_
_entity_poly.entity_id
_entity_poly.type
_entity_poly.pdbx_seq_one_letter_code
_entity_poly.pdbx_strand_id
1 'polypeptide(L)'
;MTLAPPPGYRNAPLTTFDNDPVDAGEAEEFIRRLHDEHPKLGDPAARLDQILTQIDAIGTYAHTRQELVYGARMAWRNASRCIGRIYWNSLVVRDHRSTSGAEAIAGQLIEHLRVASGQGAQRGRIRPVISIFPQAVPGRPRTVLWNEQLIRYAGYRDGTGDPLYVDFTEAVTALGWHGKGSAFDILPLVLQEPGGEPRLFDLPDSSVLEVPLSHPELPWFAELGLRWHAIPAIANMRLTIGGVNYPLAPFSGWYMGTEIGARNLADADRYDMLPVVAAKLGLDTSHEATLWRDRAVLELNRAVLHSFAQAGARITDHHTESRLFLTHVEKEAKAGRKTPADWSWIVPPVSGGLTPVYHRYYDEADQRPNFYLDAEAQQQSRCPVAHGGGMITDPAVAHAHAHGSEVAHLAAMADPSSATATSPAATPPPVPATAPVPAASSAPAASSAPAASSAPAASPDSMASAAPAASPTPAASLVPAASLAPAAAAVPAASAAPAAAASAAPSVAAASGGEVGGPHEVPRQRDPLEPDSGLPARKRWLRVGAKT
;
A
#
# COMPACT_ATOMS: atom_id res chain seq x y z
N MET A 1 22.29 29.23 -6.35
CA MET A 1 20.97 28.81 -6.86
C MET A 1 20.18 28.23 -5.71
N THR A 2 19.10 28.88 -5.30
CA THR A 2 18.07 28.29 -4.44
C THR A 2 17.31 27.26 -5.29
N LEU A 3 17.75 26.00 -5.23
CA LEU A 3 16.92 24.89 -5.69
C LEU A 3 15.65 24.91 -4.83
N ALA A 4 14.50 25.14 -5.47
CA ALA A 4 13.23 24.82 -4.83
C ALA A 4 13.29 23.35 -4.39
N PRO A 5 12.73 22.98 -3.23
CA PRO A 5 12.63 21.57 -2.86
C PRO A 5 11.91 20.85 -4.02
N PRO A 6 12.34 19.61 -4.38
CA PRO A 6 11.65 18.86 -5.42
C PRO A 6 10.17 18.78 -5.06
N PRO A 7 9.24 18.97 -6.02
CA PRO A 7 7.82 18.90 -5.72
C PRO A 7 7.53 17.55 -5.06
N GLY A 8 7.01 17.59 -3.83
CA GLY A 8 6.63 16.39 -3.10
C GLY A 8 5.57 15.60 -3.88
N TYR A 9 5.45 14.31 -3.60
CA TYR A 9 4.50 13.40 -4.25
C TYR A 9 3.06 13.96 -4.30
N ARG A 10 2.67 14.78 -3.32
CA ARG A 10 1.36 15.44 -3.25
C ARG A 10 1.12 16.56 -4.29
N ASN A 11 2.19 17.19 -4.78
CA ASN A 11 2.14 18.41 -5.61
C ASN A 11 2.75 18.21 -7.02
N ALA A 12 3.34 17.06 -7.29
CA ALA A 12 3.79 16.72 -8.63
C ALA A 12 2.58 16.30 -9.49
N PRO A 13 2.31 16.94 -10.64
CA PRO A 13 1.29 16.46 -11.55
C PRO A 13 1.67 15.06 -12.06
N LEU A 14 0.72 14.12 -12.01
CA LEU A 14 0.92 12.78 -12.55
C LEU A 14 1.10 12.86 -14.07
N THR A 15 2.09 12.13 -14.59
CA THR A 15 2.29 12.04 -16.03
C THR A 15 1.23 11.15 -16.67
N THR A 16 0.70 11.60 -17.81
CA THR A 16 0.00 10.75 -18.77
C THR A 16 0.93 9.63 -19.23
N PHE A 17 0.36 8.44 -19.50
CA PHE A 17 1.15 7.26 -19.88
C PHE A 17 0.60 6.51 -21.10
N ASP A 18 -0.58 6.89 -21.61
CA ASP A 18 -1.26 6.15 -22.67
C ASP A 18 -0.74 6.46 -24.09
N ASN A 19 -0.11 7.61 -24.29
CA ASN A 19 0.36 8.08 -25.61
C ASN A 19 1.86 8.40 -25.67
N ASP A 20 2.48 8.66 -24.53
CA ASP A 20 3.88 9.09 -24.47
C ASP A 20 4.82 7.87 -24.44
N PRO A 21 5.94 7.87 -25.19
CA PRO A 21 6.93 6.81 -25.11
C PRO A 21 7.63 6.79 -23.74
N VAL A 22 8.16 5.62 -23.38
CA VAL A 22 8.96 5.43 -22.15
C VAL A 22 10.18 6.36 -22.16
N ASP A 23 10.38 7.06 -21.04
CA ASP A 23 11.62 7.82 -20.79
C ASP A 23 12.81 6.86 -20.69
N ALA A 24 13.69 6.90 -21.70
CA ALA A 24 14.89 6.09 -21.76
C ALA A 24 15.86 6.35 -20.59
N GLY A 25 15.86 7.57 -20.03
CA GLY A 25 16.65 7.90 -18.83
C GLY A 25 16.12 7.23 -17.57
N GLU A 26 14.79 7.14 -17.40
CA GLU A 26 14.20 6.39 -16.27
C GLU A 26 14.46 4.88 -16.41
N ALA A 27 14.39 4.36 -17.64
CA ALA A 27 14.75 2.97 -17.94
C ALA A 27 16.24 2.68 -17.62
N GLU A 28 17.15 3.57 -18.03
CA GLU A 28 18.58 3.45 -17.74
C GLU A 28 18.87 3.51 -16.23
N GLU A 29 18.31 4.49 -15.52
CA GLU A 29 18.50 4.64 -14.07
C GLU A 29 18.03 3.38 -13.33
N PHE A 30 16.86 2.85 -13.69
CA PHE A 30 16.29 1.64 -13.09
C PHE A 30 17.19 0.41 -13.30
N ILE A 31 17.67 0.19 -14.53
CA ILE A 31 18.50 -0.97 -14.87
C ILE A 31 19.89 -0.87 -14.23
N ARG A 32 20.52 0.31 -14.22
CA ARG A 32 21.80 0.52 -13.52
C ARG A 32 21.65 0.24 -12.03
N ARG A 33 20.63 0.80 -11.39
CA ARG A 33 20.35 0.58 -9.95
C ARG A 33 20.12 -0.90 -9.60
N LEU A 34 19.41 -1.64 -10.47
CA LEU A 34 19.26 -3.10 -10.32
C LEU A 34 20.61 -3.82 -10.36
N HIS A 35 21.50 -3.46 -11.28
CA HIS A 35 22.82 -4.09 -11.41
C HIS A 35 23.77 -3.70 -10.26
N ASP A 36 23.71 -2.45 -9.78
CA ASP A 36 24.48 -1.97 -8.63
C ASP A 36 24.08 -2.69 -7.33
N GLU A 37 22.78 -2.88 -7.07
CA GLU A 37 22.29 -3.66 -5.93
C GLU A 37 22.48 -5.19 -6.11
N HIS A 38 22.70 -5.66 -7.35
CA HIS A 38 22.93 -7.08 -7.67
C HIS A 38 24.13 -7.33 -8.62
N PRO A 39 25.39 -7.12 -8.19
CA PRO A 39 26.58 -7.17 -9.07
C PRO A 39 26.82 -8.51 -9.79
N LYS A 40 26.15 -9.59 -9.35
CA LYS A 40 26.15 -10.90 -10.03
C LYS A 40 25.46 -10.88 -11.41
N LEU A 41 24.75 -9.82 -11.75
CA LEU A 41 24.16 -9.63 -13.09
C LEU A 41 25.18 -9.20 -14.15
N GLY A 42 26.37 -8.73 -13.75
CA GLY A 42 27.38 -8.22 -14.67
C GLY A 42 27.05 -6.83 -15.22
N ASP A 43 27.63 -6.50 -16.37
CA ASP A 43 27.49 -5.19 -17.01
C ASP A 43 26.08 -5.00 -17.63
N PRO A 44 25.34 -3.92 -17.29
CA PRO A 44 24.05 -3.63 -17.91
C PRO A 44 24.10 -3.19 -19.38
N ALA A 45 25.26 -2.83 -19.95
CA ALA A 45 25.37 -2.22 -21.29
C ALA A 45 24.57 -2.95 -22.39
N ALA A 46 24.79 -4.25 -22.56
CA ALA A 46 24.07 -5.04 -23.57
C ALA A 46 22.56 -5.17 -23.31
N ARG A 47 22.09 -4.98 -22.07
CA ARG A 47 20.67 -4.93 -21.72
C ARG A 47 20.08 -3.54 -22.01
N LEU A 48 20.84 -2.47 -21.79
CA LEU A 48 20.45 -1.10 -22.12
C LEU A 48 20.29 -0.94 -23.65
N ASP A 49 21.22 -1.45 -24.46
CA ASP A 49 21.11 -1.40 -25.93
C ASP A 49 19.82 -2.08 -26.44
N GLN A 50 19.45 -3.23 -25.86
CA GLN A 50 18.19 -3.92 -26.16
C GLN A 50 16.95 -3.12 -25.76
N ILE A 51 17.02 -2.39 -24.65
CA ILE A 51 15.93 -1.55 -24.14
C ILE A 51 15.73 -0.34 -25.05
N LEU A 52 16.82 0.38 -25.38
CA LEU A 52 16.79 1.51 -26.31
C LEU A 52 16.22 1.07 -27.68
N THR A 53 16.70 -0.05 -28.23
CA THR A 53 16.17 -0.63 -29.48
C THR A 53 14.66 -0.93 -29.42
N GLN A 54 14.14 -1.36 -28.26
CA GLN A 54 12.70 -1.59 -28.09
C GLN A 54 11.91 -0.28 -27.96
N ILE A 55 12.42 0.70 -27.20
CA ILE A 55 11.80 2.02 -27.06
C ILE A 55 11.71 2.71 -28.43
N ASP A 56 12.78 2.68 -29.23
CA ASP A 56 12.78 3.24 -30.60
C ASP A 56 11.77 2.54 -31.53
N ALA A 57 11.58 1.23 -31.37
CA ALA A 57 10.73 0.44 -32.25
C ALA A 57 9.23 0.48 -31.91
N ILE A 58 8.86 0.55 -30.62
CA ILE A 58 7.45 0.45 -30.17
C ILE A 58 7.07 1.43 -29.04
N GLY A 59 7.93 2.39 -28.70
CA GLY A 59 7.71 3.38 -27.64
C GLY A 59 7.80 2.83 -26.21
N THR A 60 8.20 1.56 -26.02
CA THR A 60 8.28 0.90 -24.71
C THR A 60 9.20 -0.32 -24.77
N TYR A 61 9.55 -0.92 -23.63
CA TYR A 61 10.34 -2.14 -23.57
C TYR A 61 9.72 -3.18 -22.62
N ALA A 62 10.08 -4.45 -22.81
CA ALA A 62 9.60 -5.54 -21.98
C ALA A 62 10.60 -5.87 -20.85
N HIS A 63 10.13 -5.83 -19.60
CA HIS A 63 10.93 -6.29 -18.44
C HIS A 63 11.21 -7.79 -18.46
N THR A 64 12.41 -8.19 -18.03
CA THR A 64 12.65 -9.57 -17.60
C THR A 64 11.87 -9.88 -16.31
N ARG A 65 11.67 -11.17 -15.99
CA ARG A 65 11.01 -11.54 -14.73
C ARG A 65 11.77 -11.03 -13.50
N GLN A 66 13.09 -10.94 -13.56
CA GLN A 66 13.90 -10.43 -12.46
C GLN A 66 13.72 -8.93 -12.27
N GLU A 67 13.78 -8.16 -13.36
CA GLU A 67 13.49 -6.72 -13.35
C GLU A 67 12.08 -6.44 -12.79
N LEU A 68 11.06 -7.19 -13.25
CA LEU A 68 9.68 -7.03 -12.77
C LEU A 68 9.55 -7.28 -11.26
N VAL A 69 10.17 -8.36 -10.76
CA VAL A 69 10.15 -8.69 -9.32
C VAL A 69 10.86 -7.62 -8.49
N TYR A 70 12.00 -7.13 -8.96
CA TYR A 70 12.76 -6.08 -8.30
C TYR A 70 12.00 -4.75 -8.31
N GLY A 71 11.49 -4.33 -9.46
CA GLY A 71 10.74 -3.08 -9.62
C GLY A 71 9.47 -3.02 -8.79
N ALA A 72 8.67 -4.08 -8.76
CA ALA A 72 7.47 -4.14 -7.92
C ALA A 72 7.79 -4.07 -6.41
N ARG A 73 8.92 -4.68 -5.99
CA ARG A 73 9.43 -4.60 -4.61
C ARG A 73 9.95 -3.21 -4.26
N MET A 74 10.64 -2.54 -5.20
CA MET A 74 11.04 -1.14 -5.07
C MET A 74 9.83 -0.22 -4.97
N ALA A 75 8.80 -0.42 -5.79
CA ALA A 75 7.60 0.43 -5.76
C ALA A 75 6.93 0.42 -4.38
N TRP A 76 6.82 -0.76 -3.73
CA TRP A 76 6.30 -0.82 -2.36
C TRP A 76 7.25 -0.17 -1.34
N ARG A 77 8.56 -0.38 -1.45
CA ARG A 77 9.59 0.28 -0.63
C ARG A 77 9.53 1.82 -0.73
N ASN A 78 9.20 2.33 -1.91
CA ASN A 78 9.13 3.76 -2.22
C ASN A 78 7.79 4.40 -1.88
N ALA A 79 6.71 3.61 -1.70
CA ALA A 79 5.36 4.09 -1.43
C ALA A 79 5.28 4.93 -0.14
N SER A 80 5.37 6.25 -0.29
CA SER A 80 5.51 7.24 0.80
C SER A 80 4.37 7.20 1.81
N ARG A 81 3.16 6.83 1.36
CA ARG A 81 1.91 6.67 2.13
C ARG A 81 1.77 5.32 2.83
N CYS A 82 2.68 4.37 2.64
CA CYS A 82 2.62 3.04 3.25
C CYS A 82 3.46 2.94 4.53
N ILE A 83 2.82 2.60 5.66
CA ILE A 83 3.49 2.34 6.94
C ILE A 83 4.12 0.94 6.98
N GLY A 84 3.52 -0.05 6.32
CA GLY A 84 3.99 -1.45 6.26
C GLY A 84 5.25 -1.71 5.43
N ARG A 85 6.06 -0.67 5.14
CA ARG A 85 7.22 -0.75 4.23
C ARG A 85 8.35 -1.67 4.69
N ILE A 86 8.42 -2.05 5.97
CA ILE A 86 9.44 -3.02 6.44
C ILE A 86 9.37 -4.37 5.71
N TYR A 87 8.18 -4.73 5.19
CA TYR A 87 7.91 -6.02 4.57
C TYR A 87 8.18 -6.06 3.06
N TRP A 88 8.67 -4.97 2.45
CA TRP A 88 8.80 -4.79 0.99
C TRP A 88 9.41 -6.00 0.25
N ASN A 89 10.49 -6.58 0.76
CA ASN A 89 11.21 -7.69 0.12
C ASN A 89 10.48 -9.06 0.23
N SER A 90 9.38 -9.14 0.98
CA SER A 90 8.56 -10.36 1.11
C SER A 90 7.46 -10.47 0.04
N LEU A 91 7.30 -9.45 -0.81
CA LEU A 91 6.26 -9.39 -1.85
C LEU A 91 6.33 -10.59 -2.79
N VAL A 92 5.20 -11.29 -2.92
CA VAL A 92 4.97 -12.34 -3.91
C VAL A 92 4.47 -11.68 -5.21
N VAL A 93 5.29 -11.72 -6.25
CA VAL A 93 4.98 -11.13 -7.55
C VAL A 93 4.45 -12.21 -8.50
N ARG A 94 3.20 -12.06 -8.93
CA ARG A 94 2.54 -12.92 -9.93
C ARG A 94 2.61 -12.21 -11.29
N ASP A 95 3.44 -12.74 -12.18
CA ASP A 95 3.63 -12.20 -13.54
C ASP A 95 2.53 -12.73 -14.47
N HIS A 96 1.60 -11.87 -14.83
CA HIS A 96 0.44 -12.13 -15.69
C HIS A 96 0.43 -11.21 -16.92
N ARG A 97 1.61 -10.73 -17.35
CA ARG A 97 1.76 -9.80 -18.48
C ARG A 97 1.39 -10.39 -19.85
N SER A 98 1.15 -11.70 -19.92
CA SER A 98 0.60 -12.41 -21.09
C SER A 98 -0.89 -12.75 -20.95
N THR A 99 -1.52 -12.49 -19.81
CA THR A 99 -2.95 -12.72 -19.59
C THR A 99 -3.77 -11.62 -20.27
N SER A 100 -4.73 -12.02 -21.09
CA SER A 100 -5.63 -11.14 -21.85
C SER A 100 -7.05 -11.71 -21.85
N GLY A 101 -8.04 -10.86 -22.09
CA GLY A 101 -9.46 -11.19 -21.96
C GLY A 101 -9.98 -11.01 -20.52
N ALA A 102 -11.14 -10.39 -20.36
CA ALA A 102 -11.69 -10.04 -19.04
C ALA A 102 -11.86 -11.27 -18.13
N GLU A 103 -12.29 -12.40 -18.70
CA GLU A 103 -12.54 -13.64 -17.96
C GLU A 103 -11.27 -14.29 -17.41
N ALA A 104 -10.20 -14.31 -18.20
CA ALA A 104 -8.90 -14.81 -17.75
C ALA A 104 -8.29 -13.90 -16.68
N ILE A 105 -8.46 -12.57 -16.84
CA ILE A 105 -8.05 -11.58 -15.85
C ILE A 105 -8.83 -11.79 -14.54
N ALA A 106 -10.17 -11.85 -14.57
CA ALA A 106 -11.01 -12.12 -13.42
C ALA A 106 -10.60 -13.41 -12.68
N GLY A 107 -10.35 -14.50 -13.41
CA GLY A 107 -9.83 -15.74 -12.83
C GLY A 107 -8.51 -15.56 -12.07
N GLN A 108 -7.58 -14.75 -12.61
CA GLN A 108 -6.32 -14.43 -11.93
C GLN A 108 -6.48 -13.47 -10.76
N LEU A 109 -7.49 -12.59 -10.75
CA LEU A 109 -7.85 -11.73 -9.62
C LEU A 109 -8.46 -12.55 -8.46
N ILE A 110 -9.37 -13.48 -8.74
CA ILE A 110 -9.91 -14.41 -7.74
C ILE A 110 -8.79 -15.28 -7.15
N GLU A 111 -7.84 -15.74 -7.98
CA GLU A 111 -6.68 -16.49 -7.49
C GLU A 111 -5.67 -15.62 -6.72
N HIS A 112 -5.63 -14.29 -6.95
CA HIS A 112 -4.86 -13.37 -6.11
C HIS A 112 -5.34 -13.47 -4.66
N LEU A 113 -6.66 -13.38 -4.44
CA LEU A 113 -7.28 -13.43 -3.12
C LEU A 113 -7.00 -14.75 -2.39
N ARG A 114 -7.01 -15.88 -3.12
CA ARG A 114 -6.65 -17.21 -2.57
C ARG A 114 -5.19 -17.33 -2.19
N VAL A 115 -4.27 -16.82 -3.01
CA VAL A 115 -2.83 -16.80 -2.70
C VAL A 115 -2.55 -15.87 -1.51
N ALA A 116 -3.20 -14.70 -1.46
CA ALA A 116 -3.06 -13.72 -0.39
C ALA A 116 -3.57 -14.26 0.96
N SER A 117 -4.80 -14.79 1.00
CA SER A 117 -5.45 -15.32 2.21
C SER A 117 -4.92 -16.68 2.69
N GLY A 118 -4.33 -17.47 1.79
CA GLY A 118 -3.92 -18.84 2.06
C GLY A 118 -5.09 -19.83 2.07
N GLN A 119 -4.78 -21.12 1.96
CA GLN A 119 -5.76 -22.20 1.82
C GLN A 119 -5.52 -23.32 2.83
N GLY A 120 -6.57 -24.09 3.13
CA GLY A 120 -6.53 -25.19 4.10
C GLY A 120 -5.99 -24.73 5.45
N ALA A 121 -5.03 -25.48 6.01
CA ALA A 121 -4.34 -25.14 7.26
C ALA A 121 -3.50 -23.85 7.22
N GLN A 122 -3.42 -23.16 6.07
CA GLN A 122 -2.75 -21.86 5.92
C GLN A 122 -3.73 -20.69 5.71
N ARG A 123 -5.05 -20.93 5.70
CA ARG A 123 -6.05 -19.85 5.59
C ARG A 123 -5.93 -18.90 6.79
N GLY A 124 -5.92 -17.60 6.53
CA GLY A 124 -5.67 -16.54 7.53
C GLY A 124 -4.19 -16.15 7.67
N ARG A 125 -3.24 -16.94 7.17
CA ARG A 125 -1.80 -16.59 7.14
C ARG A 125 -1.49 -15.66 5.97
N ILE A 126 -1.96 -14.41 6.09
CA ILE A 126 -1.92 -13.44 5.00
C ILE A 126 -0.48 -13.07 4.62
N ARG A 127 -0.22 -13.10 3.31
CA ARG A 127 1.06 -12.75 2.69
C ARG A 127 0.87 -11.56 1.73
N PRO A 128 1.89 -10.73 1.51
CA PRO A 128 1.79 -9.64 0.56
C PRO A 128 1.92 -10.16 -0.87
N VAL A 129 0.99 -9.78 -1.75
CA VAL A 129 0.89 -10.28 -3.14
C VAL A 129 0.70 -9.10 -4.07
N ILE A 130 1.32 -9.14 -5.25
CA ILE A 130 0.95 -8.29 -6.39
C ILE A 130 0.71 -9.18 -7.61
N SER A 131 -0.25 -8.80 -8.46
CA SER A 131 -0.50 -9.45 -9.75
C SER A 131 -0.42 -8.43 -10.86
N ILE A 132 0.55 -8.59 -11.76
CA ILE A 132 0.90 -7.59 -12.76
C ILE A 132 0.45 -8.09 -14.12
N PHE A 133 -0.55 -7.42 -14.69
CA PHE A 133 -1.15 -7.71 -16.00
C PHE A 133 -0.40 -6.96 -17.12
N PRO A 134 -0.79 -7.02 -18.40
CA PRO A 134 -0.05 -6.39 -19.50
C PRO A 134 0.27 -4.91 -19.25
N GLN A 135 1.45 -4.47 -19.70
CA GLN A 135 1.84 -3.06 -19.68
C GLN A 135 1.02 -2.23 -20.66
N ALA A 136 0.90 -0.94 -20.38
CA ALA A 136 0.52 0.03 -21.38
C ALA A 136 1.54 0.03 -22.53
N VAL A 137 1.04 0.23 -23.75
CA VAL A 137 1.84 0.44 -24.96
C VAL A 137 1.28 1.69 -25.62
N PRO A 138 2.11 2.69 -25.99
CA PRO A 138 1.62 3.96 -26.53
C PRO A 138 0.60 3.80 -27.66
N GLY A 139 -0.53 4.50 -27.53
CA GLY A 139 -1.64 4.47 -28.49
C GLY A 139 -2.44 3.16 -28.55
N ARG A 140 -2.20 2.18 -27.66
CA ARG A 140 -2.96 0.93 -27.61
C ARG A 140 -3.93 0.92 -26.41
N PRO A 141 -5.24 0.69 -26.64
CA PRO A 141 -6.19 0.61 -25.54
C PRO A 141 -5.98 -0.65 -24.70
N ARG A 142 -6.38 -0.58 -23.43
CA ARG A 142 -6.15 -1.58 -22.39
C ARG A 142 -7.45 -2.09 -21.79
N THR A 143 -7.44 -3.28 -21.19
CA THR A 143 -8.52 -3.72 -20.30
C THR A 143 -8.45 -2.91 -19.00
N VAL A 144 -9.59 -2.41 -18.53
CA VAL A 144 -9.70 -1.62 -17.29
C VAL A 144 -10.54 -2.38 -16.27
N LEU A 145 -10.07 -2.38 -15.01
CA LEU A 145 -10.85 -2.81 -13.85
C LEU A 145 -11.40 -1.56 -13.17
N TRP A 146 -12.71 -1.48 -12.95
CA TRP A 146 -13.31 -0.28 -12.36
C TRP A 146 -13.09 -0.22 -10.84
N ASN A 147 -13.06 -1.37 -10.16
CA ASN A 147 -13.03 -1.47 -8.70
C ASN A 147 -11.76 -0.84 -8.08
N GLU A 148 -11.91 -0.03 -7.02
CA GLU A 148 -10.74 0.49 -6.28
C GLU A 148 -9.97 -0.60 -5.54
N GLN A 149 -10.68 -1.59 -5.01
CA GLN A 149 -10.13 -2.76 -4.35
C GLN A 149 -10.88 -4.01 -4.81
N LEU A 150 -10.19 -5.16 -4.83
CA LEU A 150 -10.78 -6.40 -5.30
C LEU A 150 -11.97 -6.85 -4.43
N ILE A 151 -12.02 -6.48 -3.15
CA ILE A 151 -13.15 -6.77 -2.26
C ILE A 151 -13.63 -5.45 -1.67
N ARG A 152 -14.92 -5.14 -1.88
CA ARG A 152 -15.67 -4.06 -1.25
C ARG A 152 -17.12 -4.47 -1.01
N TYR A 153 -17.74 -3.80 -0.06
CA TYR A 153 -19.16 -3.96 0.23
C TYR A 153 -19.98 -2.91 -0.54
N ALA A 154 -21.16 -3.31 -0.98
CA ALA A 154 -22.12 -2.44 -1.64
C ALA A 154 -22.69 -1.41 -0.65
N GLY A 155 -23.15 -0.28 -1.20
CA GLY A 155 -23.95 0.72 -0.50
C GLY A 155 -25.28 0.92 -1.21
N TYR A 156 -26.34 1.15 -0.47
CA TYR A 156 -27.69 1.35 -1.00
C TYR A 156 -28.27 2.70 -0.54
N ARG A 157 -29.12 3.31 -1.38
CA ARG A 157 -29.72 4.64 -1.12
C ARG A 157 -30.61 4.71 0.13
N ASP A 158 -31.02 3.57 0.69
CA ASP A 158 -31.78 3.48 1.94
C ASP A 158 -30.90 3.58 3.21
N GLY A 159 -29.57 3.68 3.05
CA GLY A 159 -28.59 3.71 4.12
C GLY A 159 -27.99 2.34 4.47
N THR A 160 -28.39 1.27 3.79
CA THR A 160 -27.81 -0.07 3.99
C THR A 160 -26.42 -0.16 3.34
N GLY A 161 -25.45 -0.73 4.07
CA GLY A 161 -24.12 -1.03 3.53
C GLY A 161 -23.13 0.13 3.70
N ASP A 162 -22.24 0.28 2.73
CA ASP A 162 -21.13 1.25 2.76
C ASP A 162 -21.45 2.48 1.88
N PRO A 163 -21.77 3.66 2.47
CA PRO A 163 -22.20 4.85 1.71
C PRO A 163 -21.22 5.29 0.61
N LEU A 164 -19.93 4.98 0.75
CA LEU A 164 -18.90 5.29 -0.25
C LEU A 164 -19.14 4.61 -1.60
N TYR A 165 -19.87 3.49 -1.64
CA TYR A 165 -20.10 2.71 -2.86
C TYR A 165 -21.52 2.81 -3.40
N VAL A 166 -22.36 3.73 -2.93
CA VAL A 166 -23.75 3.83 -3.41
C VAL A 166 -23.83 4.04 -4.93
N ASP A 167 -23.08 5.02 -5.47
CA ASP A 167 -23.08 5.32 -6.91
C ASP A 167 -22.46 4.15 -7.73
N PHE A 168 -21.43 3.48 -7.21
CA PHE A 168 -20.85 2.29 -7.83
C PHE A 168 -21.82 1.10 -7.82
N THR A 169 -22.58 0.92 -6.73
CA THR A 169 -23.61 -0.12 -6.57
C THR A 169 -24.74 0.10 -7.56
N GLU A 170 -25.20 1.34 -7.73
CA GLU A 170 -26.20 1.69 -8.75
C GLU A 170 -25.68 1.41 -10.17
N ALA A 171 -24.40 1.75 -10.47
CA ALA A 171 -23.79 1.48 -11.75
C ALA A 171 -23.71 -0.03 -12.08
N VAL A 172 -23.29 -0.88 -11.13
CA VAL A 172 -23.28 -2.34 -11.37
C VAL A 172 -24.68 -2.94 -11.38
N THR A 173 -25.63 -2.35 -10.63
CA THR A 173 -27.05 -2.74 -10.69
C THR A 173 -27.65 -2.46 -12.06
N ALA A 174 -27.34 -1.31 -12.66
CA ALA A 174 -27.74 -0.99 -14.04
C ALA A 174 -27.13 -1.93 -15.09
N LEU A 175 -25.96 -2.52 -14.81
CA LEU A 175 -25.33 -3.58 -15.61
C LEU A 175 -25.92 -4.99 -15.34
N GLY A 176 -26.92 -5.11 -14.46
CA GLY A 176 -27.65 -6.35 -14.16
C GLY A 176 -27.20 -7.09 -12.91
N TRP A 177 -26.21 -6.58 -12.15
CA TRP A 177 -25.88 -7.14 -10.83
C TRP A 177 -27.03 -6.93 -9.85
N HIS A 178 -27.24 -7.89 -8.95
CA HIS A 178 -28.22 -7.75 -7.87
C HIS A 178 -27.65 -8.33 -6.58
N GLY A 179 -27.39 -7.47 -5.60
CA GLY A 179 -27.00 -7.88 -4.26
C GLY A 179 -28.15 -8.53 -3.48
N LYS A 180 -27.89 -8.90 -2.22
CA LYS A 180 -28.89 -9.50 -1.31
C LYS A 180 -29.68 -8.43 -0.54
N GLY A 181 -29.32 -7.15 -0.68
CA GLY A 181 -29.85 -6.04 0.12
C GLY A 181 -29.29 -6.06 1.55
N SER A 182 -28.05 -6.53 1.75
CA SER A 182 -27.42 -6.63 3.06
C SER A 182 -26.28 -5.63 3.24
N ALA A 183 -26.00 -5.26 4.50
CA ALA A 183 -24.94 -4.30 4.84
C ALA A 183 -23.51 -4.78 4.50
N PHE A 184 -23.33 -6.02 4.03
CA PHE A 184 -22.03 -6.62 3.70
C PHE A 184 -22.11 -7.43 2.39
N ASP A 185 -22.91 -6.97 1.43
CA ASP A 185 -22.93 -7.56 0.09
C ASP A 185 -21.64 -7.26 -0.66
N ILE A 186 -20.90 -8.30 -1.06
CA ILE A 186 -19.64 -8.16 -1.79
C ILE A 186 -19.91 -7.75 -3.24
N LEU A 187 -19.35 -6.62 -3.66
CA LEU A 187 -19.46 -6.10 -5.02
C LEU A 187 -18.75 -7.02 -6.04
N PRO A 188 -19.25 -7.08 -7.29
CA PRO A 188 -18.61 -7.85 -8.36
C PRO A 188 -17.34 -7.14 -8.85
N LEU A 189 -16.41 -7.89 -9.43
CA LEU A 189 -15.35 -7.30 -10.25
C LEU A 189 -15.94 -6.83 -11.58
N VAL A 190 -15.62 -5.61 -12.00
CA VAL A 190 -16.10 -5.02 -13.26
C VAL A 190 -14.91 -4.80 -14.19
N LEU A 191 -14.80 -5.62 -15.23
CA LEU A 191 -13.73 -5.55 -16.21
C LEU A 191 -14.29 -5.13 -17.57
N GLN A 192 -13.69 -4.12 -18.16
CA GLN A 192 -14.07 -3.59 -19.46
C GLN A 192 -12.91 -3.76 -20.45
N GLU A 193 -13.16 -4.45 -21.56
CA GLU A 193 -12.19 -4.62 -22.64
C GLU A 193 -12.26 -3.45 -23.63
N PRO A 194 -11.19 -3.15 -24.38
CA PRO A 194 -11.17 -2.08 -25.39
C PRO A 194 -12.38 -2.07 -26.33
N GLY A 195 -13.19 -1.02 -26.27
CA GLY A 195 -14.39 -0.86 -27.10
C GLY A 195 -15.52 -1.87 -26.80
N GLY A 196 -15.43 -2.62 -25.71
CA GLY A 196 -16.43 -3.56 -25.25
C GLY A 196 -17.27 -3.02 -24.09
N GLU A 197 -18.43 -3.65 -23.88
CA GLU A 197 -19.26 -3.40 -22.71
C GLU A 197 -18.59 -3.93 -21.42
N PRO A 198 -18.86 -3.31 -20.26
CA PRO A 198 -18.33 -3.79 -18.97
C PRO A 198 -18.90 -5.16 -18.62
N ARG A 199 -18.04 -6.09 -18.19
CA ARG A 199 -18.43 -7.43 -17.75
C ARG A 199 -18.29 -7.57 -16.23
N LEU A 200 -19.35 -8.09 -15.62
CA LEU A 200 -19.45 -8.37 -14.19
C LEU A 200 -18.94 -9.79 -13.88
N PHE A 201 -18.15 -9.94 -12.82
CA PHE A 201 -17.66 -11.22 -12.32
C PHE A 201 -17.79 -11.27 -10.79
N ASP A 202 -18.74 -12.05 -10.28
CA ASP A 202 -18.90 -12.25 -8.84
C ASP A 202 -17.68 -12.94 -8.23
N LEU A 203 -17.31 -12.52 -7.02
CA LEU A 203 -16.32 -13.23 -6.22
C LEU A 203 -16.95 -14.47 -5.56
N PRO A 204 -16.44 -15.70 -5.79
CA PRO A 204 -16.93 -16.87 -5.06
C PRO A 204 -16.63 -16.74 -3.57
N ASP A 205 -17.58 -17.11 -2.70
CA ASP A 205 -17.41 -17.13 -1.23
C ASP A 205 -16.11 -17.84 -0.78
N SER A 206 -15.71 -18.89 -1.50
CA SER A 206 -14.46 -19.63 -1.26
C SER A 206 -13.17 -18.84 -1.47
N SER A 207 -13.23 -17.67 -2.13
CA SER A 207 -12.10 -16.78 -2.39
C SER A 207 -12.00 -15.61 -1.41
N VAL A 208 -13.08 -15.31 -0.68
CA VAL A 208 -13.13 -14.23 0.31
C VAL A 208 -13.00 -14.80 1.72
N LEU A 209 -12.15 -14.18 2.54
CA LEU A 209 -12.05 -14.45 3.97
C LEU A 209 -12.70 -13.29 4.70
N GLU A 210 -13.93 -13.47 5.19
CA GLU A 210 -14.55 -12.52 6.11
C GLU A 210 -14.27 -12.91 7.58
N VAL A 211 -14.16 -11.91 8.43
CA VAL A 211 -14.04 -12.04 9.89
C VAL A 211 -15.27 -11.38 10.52
N PRO A 212 -16.21 -12.14 11.10
CA PRO A 212 -17.27 -11.60 11.95
C PRO A 212 -16.66 -10.94 13.19
N LEU A 213 -17.20 -9.80 13.61
CA LEU A 213 -16.63 -9.01 14.70
C LEU A 213 -17.34 -9.27 16.04
N SER A 214 -16.55 -9.51 17.07
CA SER A 214 -16.94 -9.62 18.47
C SER A 214 -15.98 -8.82 19.36
N HIS A 215 -16.35 -8.60 20.62
CA HIS A 215 -15.54 -7.86 21.58
C HIS A 215 -15.17 -8.74 22.78
N PRO A 216 -13.92 -8.69 23.30
CA PRO A 216 -13.46 -9.55 24.39
C PRO A 216 -14.25 -9.38 25.70
N GLU A 217 -14.85 -8.21 25.92
CA GLU A 217 -15.50 -7.81 27.18
C GLU A 217 -16.96 -7.38 27.01
N LEU A 218 -17.46 -7.27 25.78
CA LEU A 218 -18.79 -6.70 25.47
C LEU A 218 -19.59 -7.70 24.61
N PRO A 219 -20.28 -8.68 25.22
CA PRO A 219 -20.95 -9.75 24.48
C PRO A 219 -21.97 -9.25 23.44
N TRP A 220 -22.65 -8.13 23.73
CA TRP A 220 -23.62 -7.49 22.83
C TRP A 220 -23.00 -7.03 21.50
N PHE A 221 -21.67 -6.91 21.40
CA PHE A 221 -21.03 -6.44 20.17
C PHE A 221 -21.25 -7.39 18.99
N ALA A 222 -21.31 -8.70 19.25
CA ALA A 222 -21.60 -9.71 18.23
C ALA A 222 -23.03 -9.58 17.67
N GLU A 223 -23.97 -9.01 18.43
CA GLU A 223 -25.36 -8.76 17.98
C GLU A 223 -25.43 -7.67 16.91
N LEU A 224 -24.40 -6.83 16.77
CA LEU A 224 -24.33 -5.82 15.70
C LEU A 224 -24.15 -6.43 14.30
N GLY A 225 -23.82 -7.72 14.20
CA GLY A 225 -23.67 -8.44 12.93
C GLY A 225 -22.50 -7.97 12.05
N LEU A 226 -21.65 -7.07 12.56
CA LEU A 226 -20.50 -6.51 11.86
C LEU A 226 -19.52 -7.59 11.41
N ARG A 227 -18.91 -7.38 10.24
CA ARG A 227 -17.83 -8.20 9.71
C ARG A 227 -16.89 -7.34 8.86
N TRP A 228 -15.71 -7.87 8.56
CA TRP A 228 -14.86 -7.26 7.53
C TRP A 228 -14.08 -8.32 6.74
N HIS A 229 -13.83 -8.06 5.46
CA HIS A 229 -12.95 -8.89 4.64
C HIS A 229 -11.50 -8.78 5.12
N ALA A 230 -10.75 -9.87 5.15
CA ALA A 230 -9.42 -9.88 5.77
C ALA A 230 -8.29 -9.39 4.86
N ILE A 231 -8.55 -9.28 3.54
CA ILE A 231 -7.56 -8.91 2.52
C ILE A 231 -7.83 -7.48 2.02
N PRO A 232 -7.01 -6.48 2.36
CA PRO A 232 -6.99 -5.20 1.67
C PRO A 232 -6.22 -5.39 0.36
N ALA A 233 -6.92 -5.37 -0.78
CA ALA A 233 -6.35 -5.60 -2.10
C ALA A 233 -6.63 -4.42 -3.03
N ILE A 234 -5.77 -3.40 -3.00
CA ILE A 234 -5.85 -2.20 -3.85
C ILE A 234 -5.70 -2.61 -5.32
N ALA A 235 -6.52 -2.05 -6.20
CA ALA A 235 -6.66 -2.53 -7.58
C ALA A 235 -6.72 -1.43 -8.67
N ASN A 236 -6.98 -0.16 -8.30
CA ASN A 236 -7.02 0.98 -9.22
C ASN A 236 -5.74 1.83 -9.27
N MET A 237 -4.64 1.35 -8.68
CA MET A 237 -3.33 2.01 -8.78
C MET A 237 -2.50 1.41 -9.91
N ARG A 238 -1.94 2.29 -10.76
CA ARG A 238 -0.91 1.96 -11.74
C ARG A 238 0.43 1.78 -11.04
N LEU A 239 1.18 0.77 -11.46
CA LEU A 239 2.58 0.55 -11.09
C LEU A 239 3.49 1.09 -12.20
N THR A 240 4.42 2.00 -11.89
CA THR A 240 5.55 2.34 -12.79
C THR A 240 6.81 1.57 -12.41
N ILE A 241 7.57 1.11 -13.41
CA ILE A 241 8.92 0.57 -13.25
C ILE A 241 9.74 1.04 -14.46
N GLY A 242 10.82 1.82 -14.27
CA GLY A 242 11.71 2.23 -15.36
C GLY A 242 10.97 2.93 -16.52
N GLY A 243 9.98 3.76 -16.21
CA GLY A 243 9.08 4.40 -17.16
C GLY A 243 8.02 3.49 -17.81
N VAL A 244 8.09 2.16 -17.65
CA VAL A 244 7.05 1.23 -18.11
C VAL A 244 5.89 1.21 -17.14
N ASN A 245 4.69 1.35 -17.68
CA ASN A 245 3.46 1.49 -16.92
C ASN A 245 2.63 0.21 -16.94
N TYR A 246 2.20 -0.24 -15.75
CA TYR A 246 1.33 -1.39 -15.53
C TYR A 246 0.01 -0.91 -14.90
N PRO A 247 -1.02 -0.56 -15.70
CA PRO A 247 -2.22 0.10 -15.20
C PRO A 247 -3.12 -0.82 -14.36
N LEU A 248 -3.02 -2.14 -14.57
CA LEU A 248 -3.68 -3.15 -13.74
C LEU A 248 -2.61 -3.95 -13.00
N ALA A 249 -2.30 -3.52 -11.78
CA ALA A 249 -1.29 -4.13 -10.92
C ALA A 249 -1.77 -4.37 -9.47
N PRO A 250 -2.93 -5.03 -9.25
CA PRO A 250 -3.52 -5.15 -7.92
C PRO A 250 -2.56 -5.75 -6.89
N PHE A 251 -2.51 -5.11 -5.73
CA PHE A 251 -1.60 -5.34 -4.62
C PHE A 251 -2.39 -5.55 -3.33
N SER A 252 -2.07 -6.61 -2.58
CA SER A 252 -2.62 -6.86 -1.26
C SER A 252 -1.55 -6.94 -0.17
N GLY A 253 -1.86 -6.35 0.99
CA GLY A 253 -1.14 -6.58 2.24
C GLY A 253 -1.99 -7.37 3.24
N TRP A 254 -1.88 -7.01 4.52
CA TRP A 254 -2.86 -7.28 5.57
C TRP A 254 -3.18 -5.96 6.27
N TYR A 255 -4.30 -5.90 6.96
CA TYR A 255 -4.76 -4.69 7.63
C TYR A 255 -3.89 -4.29 8.83
N MET A 256 -3.73 -2.98 9.02
CA MET A 256 -3.55 -2.35 10.32
C MET A 256 -4.95 -2.09 10.92
N GLY A 257 -5.18 -2.44 12.19
CA GLY A 257 -6.52 -2.47 12.78
C GLY A 257 -7.34 -1.18 12.68
N THR A 258 -6.67 -0.01 12.67
CA THR A 258 -7.30 1.31 12.53
C THR A 258 -7.90 1.56 11.15
N GLU A 259 -7.47 0.88 10.09
CA GLU A 259 -8.11 0.98 8.77
C GLU A 259 -9.56 0.48 8.82
N ILE A 260 -9.84 -0.54 9.63
CA ILE A 260 -11.19 -1.07 9.81
C ILE A 260 -11.89 -0.32 10.96
N GLY A 261 -11.32 -0.34 12.16
CA GLY A 261 -11.99 0.10 13.38
C GLY A 261 -12.05 1.61 13.59
N ALA A 262 -11.14 2.38 12.97
CA ALA A 262 -11.10 3.85 13.08
C ALA A 262 -11.42 4.59 11.79
N ARG A 263 -11.51 3.90 10.64
CA ARG A 263 -11.95 4.49 9.37
C ARG A 263 -13.24 3.83 8.89
N ASN A 264 -13.15 2.62 8.29
CA ASN A 264 -14.32 1.97 7.66
C ASN A 264 -15.56 1.86 8.57
N LEU A 265 -15.38 1.53 9.85
CA LEU A 265 -16.49 1.39 10.81
C LEU A 265 -16.86 2.68 11.54
N ALA A 266 -16.02 3.73 11.51
CA ALA A 266 -16.14 4.87 12.42
C ALA A 266 -16.29 6.23 11.72
N ASP A 267 -15.85 6.37 10.46
CA ASP A 267 -16.05 7.57 9.67
C ASP A 267 -17.56 7.77 9.39
N ALA A 268 -18.03 9.01 9.50
CA ALA A 268 -19.45 9.37 9.38
C ALA A 268 -20.00 9.28 7.94
N ASP A 269 -19.12 9.26 6.93
CA ASP A 269 -19.41 9.00 5.53
C ASP A 269 -19.19 7.53 5.15
N ARG A 270 -19.02 6.65 6.15
CA ARG A 270 -18.89 5.19 6.03
C ARG A 270 -19.96 4.51 6.89
N TYR A 271 -19.63 3.48 7.67
CA TYR A 271 -20.63 2.75 8.47
C TYR A 271 -21.11 3.49 9.76
N ASP A 272 -20.50 4.63 10.12
CA ASP A 272 -20.84 5.46 11.29
C ASP A 272 -21.27 4.70 12.57
N MET A 273 -20.46 3.73 13.02
CA MET A 273 -20.82 2.91 14.20
C MET A 273 -20.56 3.61 15.53
N LEU A 274 -19.97 4.82 15.56
CA LEU A 274 -19.64 5.52 16.80
C LEU A 274 -20.88 5.82 17.66
N PRO A 275 -21.99 6.39 17.14
CA PRO A 275 -23.20 6.64 17.93
C PRO A 275 -23.83 5.33 18.45
N VAL A 276 -23.81 4.26 17.64
CA VAL A 276 -24.37 2.95 17.99
C VAL A 276 -23.59 2.31 19.15
N VAL A 277 -22.25 2.33 19.08
CA VAL A 277 -21.37 1.83 20.15
C VAL A 277 -21.49 2.68 21.41
N ALA A 278 -21.56 4.01 21.28
CA ALA A 278 -21.75 4.91 22.41
C ALA A 278 -23.08 4.65 23.15
N ALA A 279 -24.17 4.44 22.41
CA ALA A 279 -25.48 4.09 22.97
C ALA A 279 -25.45 2.72 23.69
N LYS A 280 -24.85 1.68 23.08
CA LYS A 280 -24.69 0.35 23.70
C LYS A 280 -23.77 0.37 24.94
N LEU A 281 -22.86 1.34 25.03
CA LEU A 281 -22.00 1.59 26.20
C LEU A 281 -22.64 2.50 27.27
N GLY A 282 -23.79 3.12 26.99
CA GLY A 282 -24.43 4.08 27.90
C GLY A 282 -23.62 5.36 28.10
N LEU A 283 -22.91 5.85 27.07
CA LEU A 283 -22.12 7.08 27.16
C LEU A 283 -22.98 8.33 27.05
N ASP A 284 -22.56 9.41 27.72
CA ASP A 284 -23.11 10.74 27.51
C ASP A 284 -22.57 11.31 26.19
N THR A 285 -23.44 11.36 25.17
CA THR A 285 -23.12 11.90 23.84
C THR A 285 -23.55 13.37 23.68
N SER A 286 -23.96 14.06 24.75
CA SER A 286 -24.52 15.42 24.67
C SER A 286 -23.49 16.50 24.32
N HIS A 287 -22.20 16.26 24.56
CA HIS A 287 -21.15 17.25 24.33
C HIS A 287 -19.79 16.58 24.05
N GLU A 288 -18.96 17.17 23.17
CA GLU A 288 -17.66 16.62 22.76
C GLU A 288 -16.69 16.39 23.93
N ALA A 289 -16.72 17.27 24.94
CA ALA A 289 -15.83 17.20 26.10
C ALA A 289 -16.04 15.96 27.00
N THR A 290 -17.08 15.14 26.76
CA THR A 290 -17.23 13.83 27.41
C THR A 290 -16.29 12.76 26.82
N LEU A 291 -15.65 13.04 25.68
CA LEU A 291 -14.76 12.14 24.92
C LEU A 291 -15.45 10.81 24.54
N TRP A 292 -16.76 10.88 24.27
CA TRP A 292 -17.55 9.70 23.93
C TRP A 292 -17.11 9.04 22.63
N ARG A 293 -16.68 9.82 21.62
CA ARG A 293 -16.13 9.32 20.35
C ARG A 293 -14.81 8.58 20.57
N ASP A 294 -13.89 9.16 21.35
CA ASP A 294 -12.61 8.56 21.71
C ASP A 294 -12.82 7.19 22.38
N ARG A 295 -13.77 7.10 23.31
CA ARG A 295 -14.10 5.84 23.96
C ARG A 295 -14.74 4.84 22.99
N ALA A 296 -15.71 5.26 22.17
CA ALA A 296 -16.38 4.38 21.21
C ALA A 296 -15.42 3.83 20.15
N VAL A 297 -14.53 4.66 19.58
CA VAL A 297 -13.58 4.25 18.55
C VAL A 297 -12.52 3.29 19.12
N LEU A 298 -12.14 3.43 20.39
CA LEU A 298 -11.26 2.47 21.06
C LEU A 298 -11.90 1.08 21.16
N GLU A 299 -13.16 0.95 21.58
CA GLU A 299 -13.83 -0.35 21.64
C GLU A 299 -14.04 -0.97 20.23
N LEU A 300 -14.32 -0.17 19.19
CA LEU A 300 -14.33 -0.64 17.79
C LEU A 300 -12.97 -1.25 17.39
N ASN A 301 -11.86 -0.57 17.70
CA ASN A 301 -10.52 -1.07 17.39
C ASN A 301 -10.15 -2.32 18.19
N ARG A 302 -10.57 -2.41 19.46
CA ARG A 302 -10.40 -3.61 20.29
C ARG A 302 -11.18 -4.80 19.72
N ALA A 303 -12.42 -4.59 19.28
CA ALA A 303 -13.23 -5.63 18.64
C ALA A 303 -12.56 -6.17 17.37
N VAL A 304 -12.11 -5.28 16.47
CA VAL A 304 -11.41 -5.65 15.24
C VAL A 304 -10.18 -6.51 15.51
N LEU A 305 -9.26 -6.03 16.37
CA LEU A 305 -8.01 -6.74 16.66
C LEU A 305 -8.27 -8.09 17.35
N HIS A 306 -9.23 -8.15 18.29
CA HIS A 306 -9.64 -9.39 18.94
C HIS A 306 -10.20 -10.41 17.94
N SER A 307 -11.11 -9.98 17.08
CA SER A 307 -11.83 -10.86 16.14
C SER A 307 -10.89 -11.47 15.11
N PHE A 308 -9.97 -10.67 14.55
CA PHE A 308 -8.96 -11.16 13.62
C PHE A 308 -8.00 -12.16 14.29
N ALA A 309 -7.59 -11.89 15.54
CA ALA A 309 -6.78 -12.83 16.31
C ALA A 309 -7.51 -14.17 16.58
N GLN A 310 -8.81 -14.12 16.96
CA GLN A 310 -9.63 -15.33 17.14
C GLN A 310 -9.82 -16.12 15.82
N ALA A 311 -9.99 -15.41 14.69
CA ALA A 311 -10.11 -16.02 13.37
C ALA A 311 -8.79 -16.56 12.80
N GLY A 312 -7.65 -16.35 13.48
CA GLY A 312 -6.32 -16.67 12.95
C GLY A 312 -5.95 -15.85 11.70
N ALA A 313 -6.66 -14.75 11.45
CA ALA A 313 -6.43 -13.85 10.33
C ALA A 313 -5.39 -12.79 10.72
N ARG A 314 -4.32 -12.67 9.94
CA ARG A 314 -3.23 -11.73 10.22
C ARG A 314 -3.72 -10.28 10.19
N ILE A 315 -3.43 -9.53 11.25
CA ILE A 315 -3.64 -8.09 11.39
C ILE A 315 -2.50 -7.51 12.22
N THR A 316 -2.21 -6.21 12.14
CA THR A 316 -1.28 -5.52 13.06
C THR A 316 -1.94 -4.37 13.80
N ASP A 317 -1.49 -4.11 15.04
CA ASP A 317 -1.87 -2.90 15.77
C ASP A 317 -1.02 -1.71 15.34
N HIS A 318 -1.59 -0.51 15.45
CA HIS A 318 -0.99 0.71 14.95
C HIS A 318 0.24 1.17 15.73
N HIS A 319 0.39 0.81 17.02
CA HIS A 319 1.60 1.12 17.78
C HIS A 319 2.77 0.23 17.35
N THR A 320 2.52 -1.05 17.08
CA THR A 320 3.53 -2.00 16.59
C THR A 320 3.95 -1.68 15.18
N GLU A 321 3.00 -1.41 14.28
CA GLU A 321 3.32 -1.03 12.89
C GLU A 321 4.12 0.29 12.85
N SER A 322 3.79 1.27 13.69
CA SER A 322 4.58 2.51 13.84
C SER A 322 6.03 2.26 14.28
N ARG A 323 6.28 1.32 15.22
CA ARG A 323 7.64 0.94 15.63
C ARG A 323 8.39 0.21 14.51
N LEU A 324 7.70 -0.64 13.76
CA LEU A 324 8.25 -1.37 12.62
C LEU A 324 8.58 -0.43 11.45
N PHE A 325 7.79 0.61 11.22
CA PHE A 325 8.11 1.65 10.25
C PHE A 325 9.41 2.39 10.59
N LEU A 326 9.62 2.78 11.86
CA LEU A 326 10.91 3.36 12.26
C LEU A 326 12.07 2.37 12.12
N THR A 327 11.84 1.08 12.38
CA THR A 327 12.84 0.02 12.12
C THR A 327 13.18 -0.08 10.62
N HIS A 328 12.23 0.20 9.72
CA HIS A 328 12.48 0.33 8.28
C HIS A 328 13.31 1.58 7.97
N VAL A 329 12.93 2.75 8.48
CA VAL A 329 13.69 4.01 8.32
C VAL A 329 15.16 3.85 8.77
N GLU A 330 15.41 3.18 9.90
CA GLU A 330 16.77 2.88 10.36
C GLU A 330 17.54 1.96 9.40
N LYS A 331 16.90 0.93 8.85
CA LYS A 331 17.54 -0.01 7.91
C LYS A 331 17.91 0.68 6.59
N GLU A 332 17.08 1.59 6.12
CA GLU A 332 17.33 2.38 4.92
C GLU A 332 18.47 3.38 5.15
N ALA A 333 18.45 4.11 6.28
CA ALA A 333 19.52 5.03 6.66
C ALA A 333 20.88 4.31 6.83
N LYS A 334 20.90 3.13 7.48
CA LYS A 334 22.11 2.28 7.61
C LYS A 334 22.68 1.81 6.28
N ALA A 335 21.88 1.84 5.21
CA ALA A 335 22.27 1.49 3.85
C ALA A 335 22.34 2.72 2.92
N GLY A 336 22.51 3.93 3.49
CA GLY A 336 22.76 5.17 2.76
C GLY A 336 21.56 5.77 2.03
N ARG A 337 20.35 5.26 2.23
CA ARG A 337 19.13 5.74 1.54
C ARG A 337 18.26 6.62 2.44
N LYS A 338 17.59 7.59 1.82
CA LYS A 338 16.49 8.34 2.42
C LYS A 338 15.22 7.48 2.45
N THR A 339 14.33 7.77 3.40
CA THR A 339 12.97 7.21 3.46
C THR A 339 11.95 8.36 3.47
N PRO A 340 11.62 8.92 2.30
CA PRO A 340 10.53 9.88 2.17
C PRO A 340 9.20 9.27 2.64
N ALA A 341 8.34 10.09 3.23
CA ALA A 341 7.10 9.62 3.80
C ALA A 341 6.04 10.75 3.88
N ASP A 342 4.80 10.39 3.61
CA ASP A 342 3.65 11.28 3.76
C ASP A 342 3.18 11.23 5.24
N TRP A 343 3.48 12.26 6.03
CA TRP A 343 3.22 12.24 7.47
C TRP A 343 1.74 12.04 7.81
N SER A 344 0.81 12.59 7.03
CA SER A 344 -0.64 12.45 7.30
C SER A 344 -1.18 11.06 6.98
N TRP A 345 -0.44 10.24 6.24
CA TRP A 345 -0.76 8.84 5.99
C TRP A 345 -0.03 7.87 6.93
N ILE A 346 1.18 8.22 7.37
CA ILE A 346 1.99 7.37 8.25
C ILE A 346 1.56 7.47 9.72
N VAL A 347 1.07 8.63 10.17
CA VAL A 347 0.51 8.77 11.52
C VAL A 347 -0.87 8.10 11.58
N PRO A 348 -1.10 7.13 12.49
CA PRO A 348 -2.40 6.48 12.61
C PRO A 348 -3.53 7.44 13.01
N PRO A 349 -4.78 7.23 12.54
CA PRO A 349 -5.90 8.15 12.74
C PRO A 349 -6.42 8.19 14.19
N VAL A 350 -5.96 7.28 15.06
CA VAL A 350 -6.26 7.23 16.49
C VAL A 350 -4.94 7.13 17.24
N SER A 351 -4.86 7.74 18.43
CA SER A 351 -3.68 7.71 19.29
C SER A 351 -2.39 8.25 18.66
N GLY A 352 -2.47 9.12 17.64
CA GLY A 352 -1.33 9.59 16.85
C GLY A 352 -0.12 10.04 17.70
N GLY A 353 -0.33 10.93 18.68
CA GLY A 353 0.74 11.40 19.59
C GLY A 353 1.35 10.33 20.51
N LEU A 354 0.71 9.16 20.64
CA LEU A 354 1.22 7.98 21.36
C LEU A 354 2.00 7.02 20.45
N THR A 355 2.19 7.39 19.19
CA THR A 355 2.99 6.61 18.22
C THR A 355 4.33 7.30 17.96
N PRO A 356 5.43 6.55 17.78
CA PRO A 356 6.74 7.16 17.61
C PRO A 356 6.93 7.81 16.23
N VAL A 357 6.03 7.54 15.26
CA VAL A 357 6.06 8.14 13.92
C VAL A 357 5.56 9.59 13.89
N TYR A 358 4.74 9.99 14.86
CA TYR A 358 4.24 11.37 15.01
C TYR A 358 5.37 12.36 15.29
N HIS A 359 6.33 11.99 16.15
CA HIS A 359 7.38 12.85 16.70
C HIS A 359 8.55 13.09 15.73
N ARG A 360 8.32 13.01 14.41
CA ARG A 360 9.36 13.06 13.39
C ARG A 360 8.86 13.75 12.12
N TYR A 361 9.71 14.62 11.57
CA TYR A 361 9.54 15.17 10.23
C TYR A 361 10.08 14.20 9.17
N TYR A 362 9.42 14.16 8.01
CA TYR A 362 9.81 13.34 6.86
C TYR A 362 10.00 14.24 5.64
N ASP A 363 11.00 13.91 4.82
CA ASP A 363 11.10 14.48 3.47
C ASP A 363 9.94 13.95 2.61
N GLU A 364 9.41 14.77 1.71
CA GLU A 364 8.58 14.30 0.59
C GLU A 364 9.43 14.19 -0.68
N ALA A 365 9.26 13.10 -1.43
CA ALA A 365 9.82 12.93 -2.78
C ALA A 365 9.03 11.84 -3.52
N ASP A 366 8.86 11.98 -4.83
CA ASP A 366 8.45 10.89 -5.71
C ASP A 366 9.67 10.01 -6.03
N GLN A 367 9.76 8.83 -5.42
CA GLN A 367 10.83 7.86 -5.69
C GLN A 367 10.31 6.78 -6.64
N ARG A 368 10.91 6.65 -7.83
CA ARG A 368 10.55 5.61 -8.80
C ARG A 368 11.46 4.37 -8.67
N PRO A 369 11.01 3.14 -8.97
CA PRO A 369 9.63 2.67 -9.25
C PRO A 369 8.61 3.08 -8.17
N ASN A 370 7.32 3.24 -8.50
CA ASN A 370 6.29 3.69 -7.56
C ASN A 370 4.87 3.24 -7.98
N PHE A 371 3.87 3.51 -7.14
CA PHE A 371 2.45 3.38 -7.46
C PHE A 371 1.77 4.75 -7.56
N TYR A 372 0.87 4.93 -8.52
CA TYR A 372 0.07 6.15 -8.70
C TYR A 372 -1.41 5.82 -8.83
N LEU A 373 -2.27 6.70 -8.31
CA LEU A 373 -3.71 6.66 -8.54
C LEU A 373 -4.05 7.70 -9.62
N ASP A 374 -4.31 7.24 -10.84
CA ASP A 374 -4.66 8.10 -11.96
C ASP A 374 -6.09 8.64 -11.81
N ALA A 375 -6.34 9.88 -12.22
CA ALA A 375 -7.62 10.56 -12.01
C ALA A 375 -8.82 9.83 -12.69
N GLU A 376 -8.60 9.27 -13.88
CA GLU A 376 -9.56 8.41 -14.58
C GLU A 376 -9.97 7.21 -13.71
N ALA A 377 -8.98 6.50 -13.17
CA ALA A 377 -9.21 5.33 -12.32
C ALA A 377 -9.91 5.71 -10.99
N GLN A 378 -9.56 6.85 -10.39
CA GLN A 378 -10.23 7.36 -9.20
C GLN A 378 -11.71 7.70 -9.45
N GLN A 379 -12.03 8.34 -10.58
CA GLN A 379 -13.40 8.67 -10.96
C GLN A 379 -14.20 7.39 -11.22
N GLN A 380 -13.65 6.48 -12.02
CA GLN A 380 -14.29 5.23 -12.43
C GLN A 380 -14.55 4.28 -11.26
N SER A 381 -13.73 4.28 -10.21
CA SER A 381 -13.98 3.51 -8.98
C SER A 381 -15.10 4.05 -8.09
N ARG A 382 -15.50 5.33 -8.24
CA ARG A 382 -16.55 5.95 -7.42
C ARG A 382 -17.87 6.08 -8.16
N CYS A 383 -17.84 6.70 -9.33
CA CYS A 383 -19.01 6.90 -10.19
C CYS A 383 -18.63 6.56 -11.64
N PRO A 384 -18.83 5.30 -12.07
CA PRO A 384 -18.52 4.87 -13.44
C PRO A 384 -19.40 5.52 -14.50
N VAL A 385 -20.55 6.09 -14.11
CA VAL A 385 -21.50 6.74 -15.02
C VAL A 385 -21.10 8.20 -15.20
N ALA A 386 -20.52 8.53 -16.35
CA ALA A 386 -20.26 9.92 -16.70
C ALA A 386 -21.60 10.69 -16.85
N HIS A 387 -21.94 11.51 -15.86
CA HIS A 387 -23.01 12.50 -16.03
C HIS A 387 -22.62 13.44 -17.18
N GLY A 388 -23.46 13.49 -18.23
CA GLY A 388 -23.15 14.19 -19.48
C GLY A 388 -22.88 15.69 -19.29
N GLY A 389 -21.60 16.04 -19.25
CA GLY A 389 -21.08 17.41 -19.18
C GLY A 389 -19.59 17.38 -19.48
N GLY A 390 -19.12 18.28 -20.34
CA GLY A 390 -17.70 18.31 -20.76
C GLY A 390 -16.76 18.54 -19.58
N MET A 391 -15.49 18.11 -19.74
CA MET A 391 -14.42 18.23 -18.74
C MET A 391 -14.47 19.54 -17.96
N ILE A 392 -14.94 19.48 -16.71
CA ILE A 392 -14.89 20.62 -15.79
C ILE A 392 -13.44 20.72 -15.29
N THR A 393 -12.64 21.52 -15.99
CA THR A 393 -11.29 21.91 -15.57
C THR A 393 -11.36 22.99 -14.49
N ASP A 394 -12.09 22.72 -13.40
CA ASP A 394 -12.14 23.59 -12.23
C ASP A 394 -11.27 22.99 -11.10
N PRO A 395 -10.06 23.54 -10.85
CA PRO A 395 -9.18 23.02 -9.82
C PRO A 395 -9.74 23.16 -8.39
N ALA A 396 -10.77 23.99 -8.16
CA ALA A 396 -11.40 24.12 -6.85
C ALA A 396 -12.23 22.88 -6.45
N VAL A 397 -12.84 22.19 -7.43
CA VAL A 397 -13.70 21.03 -7.18
C VAL A 397 -12.86 19.75 -7.01
N ALA A 398 -11.77 19.61 -7.76
CA ALA A 398 -10.84 18.48 -7.62
C ALA A 398 -10.19 18.42 -6.22
N HIS A 399 -9.85 19.58 -5.64
CA HIS A 399 -9.23 19.63 -4.31
C HIS A 399 -10.18 19.27 -3.15
N ALA A 400 -11.49 19.55 -3.26
CA ALA A 400 -12.44 19.20 -2.21
C ALA A 400 -12.73 17.69 -2.12
N HIS A 401 -12.78 16.99 -3.25
CA HIS A 401 -13.23 15.59 -3.31
C HIS A 401 -12.10 14.53 -3.25
N ALA A 402 -10.84 14.94 -3.41
CA ALA A 402 -9.70 14.12 -2.99
C ALA A 402 -9.76 13.85 -1.47
N HIS A 403 -10.07 14.88 -0.68
CA HIS A 403 -10.23 14.80 0.77
C HIS A 403 -11.53 14.11 1.25
N GLY A 404 -12.48 13.80 0.36
CA GLY A 404 -13.63 12.94 0.69
C GLY A 404 -13.29 11.44 0.91
N SER A 405 -12.04 11.04 0.71
CA SER A 405 -11.48 9.76 1.20
C SER A 405 -10.32 9.98 2.19
N GLU A 406 -10.07 11.25 2.53
CA GLU A 406 -8.97 11.78 3.35
C GLU A 406 -9.54 12.85 4.31
N VAL A 407 -10.59 12.48 5.06
CA VAL A 407 -11.19 13.15 6.24
C VAL A 407 -12.10 14.38 6.00
N ALA A 408 -13.41 14.24 6.27
CA ALA A 408 -14.36 15.35 6.53
C ALA A 408 -14.13 15.92 7.96
N HIS A 409 -14.28 17.21 8.29
CA HIS A 409 -15.33 18.23 8.08
C HIS A 409 -14.68 19.65 8.22
N LEU A 410 -15.29 20.85 8.10
CA LEU A 410 -16.66 21.36 8.27
C LEU A 410 -16.72 22.82 7.74
N ALA A 411 -17.81 23.28 7.10
CA ALA A 411 -18.31 24.68 7.20
C ALA A 411 -19.59 24.92 6.37
N ALA A 412 -20.72 25.19 7.04
CA ALA A 412 -21.87 25.88 6.45
C ALA A 412 -22.75 26.53 7.55
N MET A 413 -22.66 27.85 7.69
CA MET A 413 -23.74 28.72 8.21
C MET A 413 -23.56 30.12 7.59
N ALA A 414 -24.67 30.81 7.33
CA ALA A 414 -24.73 31.98 6.45
C ALA A 414 -24.60 33.34 7.17
N ASP A 415 -24.22 34.36 6.40
CA ASP A 415 -24.39 35.80 6.69
C ASP A 415 -25.90 36.16 6.54
N PRO A 416 -26.45 37.15 7.30
CA PRO A 416 -26.42 38.51 6.77
C PRO A 416 -26.28 39.65 7.80
N SER A 417 -25.37 40.59 7.48
CA SER A 417 -25.57 42.05 7.44
C SER A 417 -25.23 42.97 8.64
N SER A 418 -24.34 43.93 8.30
CA SER A 418 -24.40 45.38 8.59
C SER A 418 -23.71 46.01 9.82
N ALA A 419 -23.14 47.20 9.54
CA ALA A 419 -22.88 48.34 10.44
C ALA A 419 -21.67 48.34 11.43
N THR A 420 -20.51 48.72 10.89
CA THR A 420 -19.64 49.84 11.35
C THR A 420 -19.19 50.01 12.83
N ALA A 421 -17.86 49.98 12.99
CA ALA A 421 -17.01 51.01 13.63
C ALA A 421 -16.47 50.86 15.08
N THR A 422 -15.16 51.18 15.17
CA THR A 422 -14.37 51.71 16.31
C THR A 422 -13.97 50.82 17.51
N SER A 423 -12.64 50.71 17.67
CA SER A 423 -11.88 50.38 18.89
C SER A 423 -11.89 51.59 19.88
N PRO A 424 -11.33 51.56 21.13
CA PRO A 424 -10.37 50.58 21.69
C PRO A 424 -10.47 50.17 23.18
N ALA A 425 -9.66 49.17 23.53
CA ALA A 425 -8.87 48.94 24.77
C ALA A 425 -9.47 49.15 26.19
N ALA A 426 -9.35 48.08 27.02
CA ALA A 426 -9.31 48.17 28.49
C ALA A 426 -8.40 47.08 29.10
N THR A 427 -7.73 47.41 30.21
CA THR A 427 -6.64 46.65 30.86
C THR A 427 -7.15 45.74 32.01
N PRO A 428 -6.57 44.56 32.27
CA PRO A 428 -6.90 43.74 33.46
C PRO A 428 -6.04 44.07 34.70
N PRO A 429 -6.56 43.88 35.94
CA PRO A 429 -5.81 44.00 37.19
C PRO A 429 -5.13 42.66 37.64
N PRO A 430 -4.19 42.68 38.62
CA PRO A 430 -3.24 41.58 38.85
C PRO A 430 -3.61 40.56 39.95
N VAL A 431 -2.89 39.43 39.95
CA VAL A 431 -2.95 38.34 40.96
C VAL A 431 -1.64 38.29 41.78
N PRO A 432 -1.67 38.10 43.12
CA PRO A 432 -0.48 37.92 43.95
C PRO A 432 -0.15 36.45 44.31
N ALA A 433 1.04 36.24 44.89
CA ALA A 433 1.57 34.96 45.41
C ALA A 433 2.25 35.20 46.80
N THR A 434 2.87 34.28 47.55
CA THR A 434 3.44 32.93 47.31
C THR A 434 3.45 32.08 48.61
N ALA A 435 3.25 30.75 48.48
CA ALA A 435 3.92 29.70 49.31
C ALA A 435 3.58 29.66 50.85
N PRO A 436 4.00 28.63 51.65
CA PRO A 436 4.95 27.55 51.36
C PRO A 436 4.55 26.10 51.79
N VAL A 437 5.55 25.21 51.64
CA VAL A 437 5.58 23.73 51.72
C VAL A 437 5.97 23.24 53.14
N PRO A 438 5.75 21.94 53.48
CA PRO A 438 6.84 21.16 54.10
C PRO A 438 7.09 19.80 53.40
N ALA A 439 8.29 19.23 53.60
CA ALA A 439 8.82 18.08 52.84
C ALA A 439 9.45 16.99 53.75
N ALA A 440 9.94 15.92 53.10
CA ALA A 440 10.74 14.79 53.63
C ALA A 440 9.95 13.64 54.32
N SER A 441 10.33 12.35 54.24
CA SER A 441 11.46 11.71 53.52
C SER A 441 11.30 10.18 53.31
N SER A 442 12.16 9.62 52.44
CA SER A 442 12.76 8.27 52.45
C SER A 442 11.92 6.96 52.33
N ALA A 443 12.28 6.14 51.34
CA ALA A 443 12.17 4.67 51.30
C ALA A 443 13.46 4.02 51.92
N PRO A 444 13.66 2.68 52.11
CA PRO A 444 13.49 1.63 51.08
C PRO A 444 13.08 0.18 51.52
N ALA A 445 12.71 -0.62 50.51
CA ALA A 445 12.95 -2.07 50.27
C ALA A 445 12.77 -3.20 51.33
N ALA A 446 12.20 -4.32 50.80
CA ALA A 446 12.56 -5.74 51.02
C ALA A 446 11.60 -6.70 51.80
N SER A 447 11.11 -7.71 51.04
CA SER A 447 10.94 -9.14 51.38
C SER A 447 10.31 -9.59 52.72
N SER A 448 9.17 -10.30 52.66
CA SER A 448 9.09 -11.75 52.94
C SER A 448 7.64 -12.29 52.89
N ALA A 449 7.47 -13.56 52.48
CA ALA A 449 6.23 -14.33 52.64
C ALA A 449 6.29 -15.15 53.95
N PRO A 450 5.16 -15.72 54.45
CA PRO A 450 4.92 -17.15 54.13
C PRO A 450 3.45 -17.63 54.08
N ALA A 451 3.29 -18.86 53.56
CA ALA A 451 2.32 -19.95 53.88
C ALA A 451 0.87 -19.61 54.34
N ALA A 452 -0.20 -20.03 53.67
CA ALA A 452 -0.67 -21.38 53.26
C ALA A 452 -1.54 -22.13 54.32
N SER A 453 -2.79 -22.40 53.94
CA SER A 453 -3.71 -23.46 54.42
C SER A 453 -5.02 -23.34 53.63
N SER A 454 -5.81 -24.33 53.21
CA SER A 454 -5.73 -25.79 53.09
C SER A 454 -7.14 -26.22 52.64
N ALA A 455 -7.29 -26.99 51.55
CA ALA A 455 -8.59 -27.55 51.13
C ALA A 455 -8.55 -29.09 51.20
N PRO A 456 -9.65 -29.79 51.54
CA PRO A 456 -9.63 -31.24 51.72
C PRO A 456 -9.90 -32.07 50.45
N ALA A 457 -9.29 -33.25 50.43
CA ALA A 457 -9.49 -34.41 49.55
C ALA A 457 -10.81 -35.18 49.88
N ALA A 458 -11.30 -36.22 49.18
CA ALA A 458 -11.19 -36.78 47.80
C ALA A 458 -12.13 -38.03 47.72
N SER A 459 -12.06 -38.82 46.62
CA SER A 459 -12.47 -40.26 46.44
C SER A 459 -13.63 -40.51 45.42
N PRO A 460 -13.82 -41.74 44.84
CA PRO A 460 -13.10 -42.18 43.63
C PRO A 460 -13.95 -43.00 42.59
N ASP A 461 -13.25 -43.70 41.66
CA ASP A 461 -13.67 -44.84 40.79
C ASP A 461 -14.50 -44.57 39.50
N SER A 462 -14.30 -45.22 38.33
CA SER A 462 -13.40 -46.34 37.92
C SER A 462 -13.12 -46.42 36.39
N MET A 463 -12.02 -47.12 35.99
CA MET A 463 -11.79 -48.02 34.81
C MET A 463 -12.13 -47.59 33.34
N ALA A 464 -11.53 -48.12 32.25
CA ALA A 464 -10.21 -48.72 31.92
C ALA A 464 -10.12 -49.08 30.40
N SER A 465 -8.89 -49.29 29.87
CA SER A 465 -8.48 -49.86 28.55
C SER A 465 -8.16 -48.89 27.39
N ALA A 466 -7.21 -49.15 26.47
CA ALA A 466 -5.96 -49.95 26.48
C ALA A 466 -5.15 -49.61 25.19
N ALA A 467 -3.81 -49.62 25.23
CA ALA A 467 -2.92 -49.43 24.07
C ALA A 467 -2.43 -50.76 23.46
N PRO A 468 -1.86 -50.80 22.23
CA PRO A 468 -0.39 -50.64 22.05
C PRO A 468 -0.02 -49.76 20.83
N ALA A 469 1.09 -48.99 20.72
CA ALA A 469 2.51 -49.09 21.11
C ALA A 469 3.45 -49.61 19.98
N ALA A 470 4.30 -48.72 19.43
CA ALA A 470 5.55 -49.05 18.70
C ALA A 470 6.52 -47.83 18.54
N SER A 471 7.57 -47.80 19.37
CA SER A 471 8.96 -47.31 19.20
C SER A 471 9.34 -45.98 18.46
N PRO A 472 10.15 -45.10 19.11
CA PRO A 472 10.85 -43.96 18.48
C PRO A 472 12.40 -44.11 18.42
N THR A 473 13.09 -43.00 18.04
CA THR A 473 14.54 -42.69 18.19
C THR A 473 15.55 -43.35 17.20
N PRO A 474 16.75 -42.76 16.92
CA PRO A 474 17.54 -41.85 17.77
C PRO A 474 18.03 -40.52 17.18
N ALA A 475 18.62 -39.72 18.07
CA ALA A 475 19.25 -38.42 17.84
C ALA A 475 20.79 -38.52 17.78
N ALA A 476 21.42 -37.45 17.31
CA ALA A 476 22.85 -37.11 17.50
C ALA A 476 23.03 -35.59 17.24
N SER A 477 23.95 -34.84 17.85
CA SER A 477 24.70 -34.99 19.10
C SER A 477 25.22 -33.59 19.48
N LEU A 478 25.27 -33.25 20.78
CA LEU A 478 25.92 -32.04 21.30
C LEU A 478 26.99 -32.44 22.33
N VAL A 479 28.20 -31.89 22.20
CA VAL A 479 29.22 -31.82 23.26
C VAL A 479 30.18 -30.63 22.98
N PRO A 480 30.85 -30.02 23.99
CA PRO A 480 31.11 -28.58 24.00
C PRO A 480 32.58 -28.22 24.34
N ALA A 481 32.79 -27.02 24.93
CA ALA A 481 34.01 -26.41 25.54
C ALA A 481 34.66 -25.29 24.69
N ALA A 482 35.30 -24.26 25.24
CA ALA A 482 35.25 -23.64 26.58
C ALA A 482 35.90 -22.23 26.52
N SER A 483 35.84 -21.46 27.61
CA SER A 483 36.35 -20.09 27.76
C SER A 483 37.79 -19.84 27.30
N LEU A 484 38.09 -18.60 26.89
CA LEU A 484 39.05 -17.71 27.57
C LEU A 484 39.05 -16.28 26.96
N ALA A 485 39.09 -15.28 27.83
CA ALA A 485 39.52 -13.91 27.50
C ALA A 485 40.97 -13.71 28.00
N PRO A 486 41.70 -12.72 27.48
CA PRO A 486 42.18 -11.67 28.39
C PRO A 486 42.05 -10.25 27.79
N ALA A 487 42.38 -9.25 28.61
CA ALA A 487 42.12 -7.84 28.36
C ALA A 487 43.38 -7.00 28.06
N ALA A 488 43.12 -5.77 27.60
CA ALA A 488 43.93 -4.54 27.74
C ALA A 488 45.25 -4.37 26.94
N ALA A 489 45.26 -3.34 26.10
CA ALA A 489 46.34 -2.37 25.94
C ALA A 489 45.75 -1.04 25.40
N ALA A 490 46.35 0.11 25.68
CA ALA A 490 45.78 1.43 25.38
C ALA A 490 46.83 2.43 24.83
N VAL A 491 46.35 3.36 23.99
CA VAL A 491 46.96 4.64 23.52
C VAL A 491 48.35 4.61 22.83
N PRO A 492 48.81 5.71 22.16
CA PRO A 492 48.09 6.78 21.44
C PRO A 492 48.65 7.06 20.03
N ALA A 493 47.96 7.89 19.22
CA ALA A 493 48.59 8.72 18.17
C ALA A 493 47.71 9.94 17.82
N ALA A 494 48.33 11.06 17.47
CA ALA A 494 47.67 12.34 17.18
C ALA A 494 48.07 12.89 15.79
N SER A 495 47.31 13.90 15.34
CA SER A 495 47.64 14.85 14.26
C SER A 495 47.81 14.33 12.83
N ALA A 496 46.93 14.77 11.92
CA ALA A 496 47.24 15.96 11.11
C ALA A 496 46.02 16.38 10.24
N ALA A 497 45.73 17.68 10.21
CA ALA A 497 45.02 18.32 9.09
C ALA A 497 46.06 18.83 8.07
N PRO A 498 45.65 19.15 6.83
CA PRO A 498 45.51 20.58 6.56
C PRO A 498 44.27 20.95 5.72
N ALA A 499 44.02 22.25 5.60
CA ALA A 499 42.91 22.83 4.86
C ALA A 499 43.36 23.51 3.54
N ALA A 500 42.50 23.51 2.54
CA ALA A 500 42.38 24.52 1.47
C ALA A 500 40.94 24.40 0.92
N ALA A 501 40.04 25.39 1.03
CA ALA A 501 40.06 26.77 0.53
C ALA A 501 39.79 26.87 -0.99
N ALA A 502 38.89 27.80 -1.36
CA ALA A 502 38.14 27.79 -2.61
C ALA A 502 38.61 28.84 -3.65
N SER A 503 37.77 29.07 -4.69
CA SER A 503 37.91 30.06 -5.79
C SER A 503 38.83 29.60 -6.95
N ALA A 504 38.65 30.00 -8.22
CA ALA A 504 37.60 30.79 -8.89
C ALA A 504 37.50 30.41 -10.39
N ALA A 505 36.40 30.78 -11.06
CA ALA A 505 36.39 31.01 -12.52
C ALA A 505 36.60 32.52 -12.79
N PRO A 506 37.08 32.93 -13.98
CA PRO A 506 36.10 33.40 -14.98
C PRO A 506 36.46 33.12 -16.47
N SER A 507 35.59 33.64 -17.34
CA SER A 507 35.58 33.80 -18.81
C SER A 507 36.90 34.29 -19.46
N VAL A 508 37.12 34.32 -20.80
CA VAL A 508 36.24 34.84 -21.89
C VAL A 508 36.65 34.38 -23.31
N ALA A 509 35.68 34.41 -24.25
CA ALA A 509 35.80 34.77 -25.68
C ALA A 509 36.61 33.88 -26.67
N ALA A 510 36.49 34.01 -28.00
CA ALA A 510 35.32 34.26 -28.89
C ALA A 510 35.73 34.16 -30.38
N ALA A 511 34.85 33.58 -31.22
CA ALA A 511 34.58 33.92 -32.63
C ALA A 511 35.65 33.77 -33.76
N SER A 512 35.10 33.66 -34.99
CA SER A 512 35.74 33.60 -36.32
C SER A 512 36.53 32.31 -36.66
N GLY A 513 36.45 31.74 -37.86
CA GLY A 513 35.62 32.04 -39.05
C GLY A 513 36.22 31.40 -40.31
N GLY A 514 35.46 31.25 -41.40
CA GLY A 514 35.98 30.83 -42.71
C GLY A 514 35.19 29.72 -43.40
N GLU A 515 34.68 30.02 -44.60
CA GLU A 515 33.82 29.16 -45.42
C GLU A 515 34.60 28.41 -46.54
N VAL A 516 33.82 27.69 -47.37
CA VAL A 516 33.99 27.39 -48.81
C VAL A 516 34.60 26.03 -49.20
N GLY A 517 33.80 25.25 -49.96
CA GLY A 517 34.33 24.34 -51.00
C GLY A 517 33.76 22.92 -51.05
N GLY A 518 32.67 22.70 -51.79
CA GLY A 518 32.41 21.41 -52.48
C GLY A 518 32.73 21.57 -53.99
N PRO A 519 32.25 20.69 -54.90
CA PRO A 519 31.54 19.41 -54.72
C PRO A 519 32.14 18.27 -55.60
N HIS A 520 31.30 17.30 -56.05
CA HIS A 520 31.58 16.07 -56.85
C HIS A 520 32.04 14.84 -56.03
N GLU A 521 31.65 13.59 -56.33
CA GLU A 521 30.89 13.07 -57.48
C GLU A 521 30.04 11.81 -57.12
N VAL A 522 29.07 11.46 -57.98
CA VAL A 522 28.22 10.25 -57.88
C VAL A 522 28.48 9.34 -59.08
N PRO A 523 28.43 8.00 -58.91
CA PRO A 523 27.91 7.13 -59.96
C PRO A 523 26.71 6.28 -59.51
N ARG A 524 25.86 5.92 -60.49
CA ARG A 524 24.52 5.34 -60.30
C ARG A 524 24.49 3.80 -60.37
N GLN A 525 23.48 3.24 -59.69
CA GLN A 525 22.61 2.11 -60.08
C GLN A 525 23.20 0.76 -60.55
N ARG A 526 22.67 -0.31 -59.95
CA ARG A 526 22.00 -1.42 -60.67
C ARG A 526 21.00 -2.16 -59.78
N ASP A 527 19.77 -2.23 -60.26
CA ASP A 527 18.64 -3.09 -59.83
C ASP A 527 18.22 -3.93 -61.07
N PRO A 528 17.26 -4.88 -60.97
CA PRO A 528 16.88 -5.77 -59.87
C PRO A 528 16.84 -7.26 -60.33
N LEU A 529 16.65 -8.21 -59.42
CA LEU A 529 16.13 -9.56 -59.74
C LEU A 529 15.25 -10.14 -58.61
N GLU A 530 14.00 -10.40 -58.97
CA GLU A 530 13.03 -11.30 -58.33
C GLU A 530 12.35 -12.09 -59.49
N PRO A 531 11.54 -13.14 -59.24
CA PRO A 531 11.39 -13.98 -58.05
C PRO A 531 11.58 -15.49 -58.37
N ASP A 532 11.51 -16.38 -57.37
CA ASP A 532 10.99 -17.73 -57.64
C ASP A 532 10.25 -18.35 -56.43
N SER A 533 9.37 -19.27 -56.77
CA SER A 533 8.34 -19.95 -56.00
C SER A 533 8.79 -21.34 -55.50
N GLY A 534 8.20 -21.86 -54.40
CA GLY A 534 8.48 -23.26 -54.03
C GLY A 534 8.17 -23.73 -52.60
N LEU A 535 6.89 -23.78 -52.21
CA LEU A 535 6.40 -24.87 -51.35
C LEU A 535 6.08 -26.09 -52.26
N PRO A 536 6.03 -27.37 -51.80
CA PRO A 536 5.82 -27.80 -50.41
C PRO A 536 6.63 -29.05 -49.93
N ALA A 537 6.62 -29.33 -48.63
CA ALA A 537 6.64 -30.72 -48.13
C ALA A 537 6.06 -30.87 -46.72
N ARG A 538 5.08 -31.77 -46.57
CA ARG A 538 4.49 -32.15 -45.28
C ARG A 538 5.37 -33.23 -44.62
N LYS A 539 5.62 -33.16 -43.31
CA LYS A 539 5.89 -34.36 -42.51
C LYS A 539 4.94 -34.45 -41.30
N ARG A 540 4.17 -35.54 -41.32
CA ARG A 540 3.19 -35.95 -40.33
C ARG A 540 3.88 -36.98 -39.42
N TRP A 541 3.87 -36.76 -38.11
CA TRP A 541 4.16 -37.81 -37.13
C TRP A 541 2.99 -37.93 -36.17
N LEU A 542 2.61 -39.18 -35.87
CA LEU A 542 1.40 -39.57 -35.16
C LEU A 542 1.74 -40.87 -34.42
N ARG A 543 1.27 -41.00 -33.16
CA ARG A 543 1.30 -42.22 -32.32
C ARG A 543 2.71 -42.62 -31.81
N VAL A 544 2.86 -43.29 -30.64
CA VAL A 544 1.91 -43.71 -29.59
C VAL A 544 2.70 -43.90 -28.28
N GLY A 545 2.04 -43.81 -27.11
CA GLY A 545 2.64 -44.27 -25.85
C GLY A 545 1.83 -43.88 -24.61
N ALA A 546 1.05 -44.82 -24.08
CA ALA A 546 0.35 -44.70 -22.80
C ALA A 546 0.67 -45.92 -21.92
N LYS A 547 0.41 -45.79 -20.60
CA LYS A 547 0.86 -46.63 -19.48
C LYS A 547 2.31 -46.32 -19.06
N THR A 548 2.63 -46.23 -17.76
CA THR A 548 1.87 -46.55 -16.54
C THR A 548 1.75 -45.35 -15.61
#